data_AF-A0A252DL52-F1
#
_entry.id   AF-A0A252DL52-F1
#
_cell.length_a   1.000
_cell.length_b   1.000
_cell.length_c   1.000
_cell.angle_alpha   90.00
_cell.angle_beta   90.00
_cell.angle_gamma   90.00
#
_symmetry.space_group_name_H-M   'P 1'
#
loop_
_entity.id
_entity.type
_entity.pdbx_description
1 polymer ?
#
loop_
_entity_poly.entity_id
_entity_poly.type
_entity_poly.pdbx_seq_one_letter_code
_entity_poly.pdbx_strand_id
1 'polypeptide(L)'
;MIKIRGILKTAQTVQDDLRNGLSTQKVAEFKQFIQSSVETIERLCAEAKTTPHHLPRRSREAYYFLKGIDLGNLPIASSQATQTQVASISIKNIKAQQNTILEKIFNLASASNQNSAEIQQLAQTLTRTVTIIEKICFNQQATPASLTRSSRQIYSWMKFLTDEQNLQLHLTSTYRVRQIAQEILNKHQQTSVKLTIELSNIAGLYKGKKSSTFAHISISEGFINASDEVLQALVKSVLCGKSQDSTRLIRSFASSEEYSTVVLMLDLIAEVISENPQGKFYNLDDLFNKLNHEYFAGHLVKPRLAWSKITTYRKFAHYEPARDRVVMSLTLDNANIPEFVTEFVLFHELLHKYHGTKWVNGRRMVHTPEFRSDENKFQLYAEAQRWLQMLASGES
;
A
#
# COMPACT_ATOMS: atom_id res chain seq x y z
N MET A 1 -18.33 -19.14 -13.92
CA MET A 1 -17.46 -18.67 -12.82
C MET A 1 -18.21 -18.87 -11.51
N ILE A 2 -17.71 -19.74 -10.62
CA ILE A 2 -18.37 -20.04 -9.34
C ILE A 2 -18.06 -18.96 -8.30
N LYS A 3 -19.05 -18.59 -7.48
CA LYS A 3 -18.86 -17.69 -6.33
C LYS A 3 -19.01 -18.50 -5.04
N ILE A 4 -17.90 -18.70 -4.34
CA ILE A 4 -17.92 -19.33 -3.01
C ILE A 4 -18.04 -18.21 -1.97
N ARG A 5 -19.13 -18.21 -1.20
CA ARG A 5 -19.35 -17.24 -0.12
C ARG A 5 -18.44 -17.55 1.06
N GLY A 6 -17.92 -16.51 1.71
CA GLY A 6 -17.14 -16.64 2.94
C GLY A 6 -15.62 -16.63 2.78
N ILE A 7 -15.06 -16.94 1.60
CA ILE A 7 -13.59 -16.98 1.40
C ILE A 7 -12.91 -15.69 1.86
N LEU A 8 -13.47 -14.54 1.51
CA LEU A 8 -12.93 -13.23 1.89
C LEU A 8 -12.99 -12.99 3.40
N LYS A 9 -14.08 -13.42 4.04
CA LYS A 9 -14.24 -13.29 5.49
C LYS A 9 -13.25 -14.21 6.22
N THR A 10 -13.07 -15.44 5.73
CA THR A 10 -12.09 -16.39 6.26
C THR A 10 -10.67 -15.84 6.13
N ALA A 11 -10.30 -15.34 4.96
CA ALA A 11 -8.99 -14.70 4.77
C ALA A 11 -8.79 -13.51 5.71
N GLN A 12 -9.82 -12.68 5.90
CA GLN A 12 -9.78 -11.56 6.83
C GLN A 12 -9.61 -12.00 8.29
N THR A 13 -10.37 -12.99 8.75
CA THR A 13 -10.25 -13.52 10.12
C THR A 13 -8.87 -14.14 10.36
N VAL A 14 -8.38 -14.94 9.41
CA VAL A 14 -7.03 -15.53 9.47
C VAL A 14 -5.96 -14.44 9.49
N GLN A 15 -6.15 -13.36 8.73
CA GLN A 15 -5.27 -12.21 8.73
C GLN A 15 -5.26 -11.48 10.09
N ASP A 16 -6.42 -11.33 10.74
CA ASP A 16 -6.54 -10.69 12.06
C ASP A 16 -5.88 -11.52 13.17
N ASP A 17 -6.03 -12.84 13.12
CA ASP A 17 -5.41 -13.77 14.08
C ASP A 17 -3.88 -13.82 13.95
N LEU A 18 -3.35 -13.84 12.71
CA LEU A 18 -1.90 -13.75 12.47
C LEU A 18 -1.33 -12.41 12.95
N ARG A 19 -2.11 -11.32 12.81
CA ARG A 19 -1.73 -9.98 13.23
C ARG A 19 -1.63 -9.83 14.75
N ASN A 20 -2.55 -10.43 15.49
CA ASN A 20 -2.58 -10.31 16.96
C ASN A 20 -1.60 -11.26 17.66
N GLY A 21 -1.04 -12.22 16.91
CA GLY A 21 -0.29 -13.33 17.47
C GLY A 21 -1.24 -14.34 18.10
N LEU A 22 -1.04 -15.61 17.77
CA LEU A 22 -1.84 -16.69 18.33
C LEU A 22 -1.37 -16.99 19.75
N SER A 23 -2.29 -17.18 20.67
CA SER A 23 -1.92 -17.85 21.93
C SER A 23 -1.50 -19.28 21.61
N THR A 24 -0.53 -19.82 22.36
CA THR A 24 -0.04 -21.19 22.19
C THR A 24 -1.16 -22.24 22.22
N GLN A 25 -2.24 -21.96 22.95
CA GLN A 25 -3.43 -22.82 23.03
C GLN A 25 -4.29 -22.79 21.76
N LYS A 26 -4.30 -21.68 21.00
CA LYS A 26 -5.08 -21.51 19.77
C LYS A 26 -4.36 -21.96 18.51
N VAL A 27 -3.05 -22.22 18.57
CA VAL A 27 -2.23 -22.59 17.41
C VAL A 27 -2.74 -23.86 16.70
N ALA A 28 -3.13 -24.90 17.46
CA ALA A 28 -3.62 -26.15 16.87
C ALA A 28 -4.97 -25.95 16.16
N GLU A 29 -5.90 -25.26 16.81
CA GLU A 29 -7.22 -24.92 16.27
C GLU A 29 -7.09 -24.05 15.02
N PHE A 30 -6.19 -23.07 15.03
CA PHE A 30 -5.94 -22.17 13.90
C PHE A 30 -5.39 -22.90 12.68
N LYS A 31 -4.41 -23.81 12.86
CA LYS A 31 -3.90 -24.65 11.76
C LYS A 31 -5.02 -25.50 11.15
N GLN A 32 -5.83 -26.11 12.00
CA GLN A 32 -6.97 -26.92 11.56
C GLN A 32 -8.02 -26.07 10.83
N PHE A 33 -8.27 -24.84 11.28
CA PHE A 33 -9.19 -23.91 10.64
C PHE A 33 -8.72 -23.49 9.24
N ILE A 34 -7.43 -23.17 9.06
CA ILE A 34 -6.87 -22.85 7.74
C ILE A 34 -6.94 -24.07 6.81
N GLN A 35 -6.49 -25.24 7.28
CA GLN A 35 -6.49 -26.47 6.48
C GLN A 35 -7.90 -26.83 6.02
N SER A 36 -8.86 -26.88 6.93
CA SER A 36 -10.26 -27.17 6.60
C SER A 36 -10.90 -26.12 5.68
N SER A 37 -10.51 -24.85 5.81
CA SER A 37 -10.97 -23.78 4.91
C SER A 37 -10.43 -23.95 3.49
N VAL A 38 -9.14 -24.24 3.33
CA VAL A 38 -8.51 -24.49 2.03
C VAL A 38 -9.11 -25.75 1.38
N GLU A 39 -9.22 -26.85 2.13
CA GLU A 39 -9.84 -28.11 1.66
C GLU A 39 -11.30 -27.90 1.24
N THR A 40 -12.08 -27.13 2.00
CA THR A 40 -13.47 -26.81 1.66
C THR A 40 -13.56 -26.03 0.36
N ILE A 41 -12.69 -25.04 0.16
CA ILE A 41 -12.65 -24.25 -1.09
C ILE A 41 -12.28 -25.16 -2.28
N GLU A 42 -11.30 -26.03 -2.12
CA GLU A 42 -10.86 -26.96 -3.17
C GLU A 42 -11.96 -27.98 -3.51
N ARG A 43 -12.63 -28.55 -2.50
CA ARG A 43 -13.78 -29.46 -2.68
C ARG A 43 -14.93 -28.78 -3.44
N LEU A 44 -15.32 -27.57 -3.04
CA LEU A 44 -16.38 -26.81 -3.72
C LEU A 44 -16.02 -26.45 -5.16
N CYS A 45 -14.74 -26.18 -5.45
CA CYS A 45 -14.27 -26.02 -6.82
C CYS A 45 -14.37 -27.34 -7.60
N ALA A 46 -13.96 -28.47 -7.02
CA ALA A 46 -14.00 -29.78 -7.66
C ALA A 46 -15.44 -30.25 -7.96
N GLU A 47 -16.36 -30.07 -7.02
CA GLU A 47 -17.80 -30.35 -7.19
C GLU A 47 -18.41 -29.53 -8.35
N ALA A 48 -17.93 -28.30 -8.51
CA ALA A 48 -18.30 -27.43 -9.63
C ALA A 48 -17.48 -27.65 -10.91
N LYS A 49 -16.68 -28.73 -10.97
CA LYS A 49 -15.80 -29.10 -12.09
C LYS A 49 -14.88 -27.93 -12.53
N THR A 50 -14.36 -27.19 -11.57
CA THR A 50 -13.46 -26.06 -11.79
C THR A 50 -12.27 -26.12 -10.83
N THR A 51 -11.37 -25.14 -10.93
CA THR A 51 -10.21 -25.04 -10.04
C THR A 51 -10.19 -23.69 -9.34
N PRO A 52 -9.50 -23.55 -8.19
CA PRO A 52 -9.38 -22.26 -7.50
C PRO A 52 -8.81 -21.13 -8.36
N HIS A 53 -8.03 -21.44 -9.40
CA HIS A 53 -7.54 -20.47 -10.39
C HIS A 53 -8.66 -19.77 -11.19
N HIS A 54 -9.82 -20.40 -11.31
CA HIS A 54 -10.99 -19.90 -12.03
C HIS A 54 -12.01 -19.19 -11.12
N LEU A 55 -11.69 -19.04 -9.83
CA LEU A 55 -12.48 -18.22 -8.92
C LEU A 55 -12.42 -16.74 -9.33
N PRO A 56 -13.46 -15.95 -9.01
CA PRO A 56 -13.41 -14.51 -9.07
C PRO A 56 -12.15 -14.00 -8.39
N ARG A 57 -11.49 -13.00 -8.99
CA ARG A 57 -10.14 -12.56 -8.61
C ARG A 57 -9.91 -12.45 -7.10
N ARG A 58 -10.80 -11.79 -6.36
CA ARG A 58 -10.66 -11.63 -4.89
C ARG A 58 -10.76 -12.96 -4.14
N SER A 59 -11.68 -13.84 -4.53
CA SER A 59 -11.81 -15.18 -3.95
C SER A 59 -10.60 -16.05 -4.27
N ARG A 60 -10.02 -15.88 -5.47
CA ARG A 60 -8.78 -16.55 -5.87
C ARG A 60 -7.57 -16.06 -5.06
N GLU A 61 -7.40 -14.76 -4.93
CA GLU A 61 -6.31 -14.14 -4.16
C GLU A 61 -6.42 -14.52 -2.67
N ALA A 62 -7.62 -14.47 -2.09
CA ALA A 62 -7.87 -14.91 -0.71
C ALA A 62 -7.59 -16.41 -0.51
N TYR A 63 -7.91 -17.25 -1.49
CA TYR A 63 -7.53 -18.67 -1.47
C TYR A 63 -6.00 -18.85 -1.48
N TYR A 64 -5.27 -18.16 -2.36
CA TYR A 64 -3.80 -18.30 -2.41
C TYR A 64 -3.12 -17.71 -1.18
N PHE A 65 -3.69 -16.66 -0.58
CA PHE A 65 -3.27 -16.17 0.72
C PHE A 65 -3.38 -17.28 1.77
N LEU A 66 -4.58 -17.88 1.95
CA LEU A 66 -4.81 -18.95 2.92
C LEU A 66 -3.89 -20.16 2.69
N LYS A 67 -3.72 -20.56 1.43
CA LYS A 67 -2.87 -21.69 1.03
C LYS A 67 -1.37 -21.40 1.17
N GLY A 68 -0.97 -20.14 1.11
CA GLY A 68 0.42 -19.68 1.21
C GLY A 68 0.91 -19.43 2.64
N ILE A 69 0.07 -19.59 3.67
CA ILE A 69 0.47 -19.42 5.07
C ILE A 69 1.39 -20.57 5.49
N ASP A 70 2.58 -20.24 5.99
CA ASP A 70 3.49 -21.20 6.61
C ASP A 70 2.98 -21.62 7.99
N LEU A 71 2.22 -22.73 8.01
CA LEU A 71 1.69 -23.31 9.25
C LEU A 71 2.80 -23.86 10.17
N GLY A 72 4.05 -23.97 9.71
CA GLY A 72 5.21 -24.34 10.53
C GLY A 72 5.72 -23.18 11.38
N ASN A 73 5.49 -21.93 10.95
CA ASN A 73 6.09 -20.73 11.53
C ASN A 73 5.02 -19.64 11.78
N LEU A 74 4.11 -19.92 12.71
CA LEU A 74 3.02 -19.00 13.06
C LEU A 74 3.46 -17.99 14.13
N PRO A 75 3.02 -16.71 14.04
CA PRO A 75 3.33 -15.70 15.05
C PRO A 75 2.62 -16.04 16.36
N ILE A 76 3.39 -16.29 17.43
CA ILE A 76 2.87 -16.55 18.77
C ILE A 76 2.88 -15.24 19.57
N ALA A 77 1.78 -14.90 20.21
CA ALA A 77 1.72 -13.74 21.09
C ALA A 77 2.62 -13.97 22.32
N SER A 78 3.79 -13.32 22.37
CA SER A 78 4.63 -13.29 23.56
C SER A 78 4.20 -12.15 24.49
N SER A 79 3.92 -12.48 25.74
CA SER A 79 3.83 -11.50 26.82
C SER A 79 5.23 -10.90 27.02
N GLN A 80 5.37 -9.60 26.75
CA GLN A 80 6.60 -8.79 26.88
C GLN A 80 7.66 -9.01 25.78
N ALA A 81 7.54 -8.25 24.69
CA ALA A 81 8.70 -7.81 23.93
C ALA A 81 8.86 -6.30 24.12
N THR A 82 9.72 -5.90 25.06
CA THR A 82 10.40 -4.60 25.00
C THR A 82 10.98 -4.45 23.59
N GLN A 83 10.42 -3.54 22.79
CA GLN A 83 10.99 -3.16 21.49
C GLN A 83 12.32 -2.46 21.73
N THR A 84 13.40 -3.22 21.87
CA THR A 84 14.74 -2.71 21.68
C THR A 84 14.80 -2.17 20.26
N GLN A 85 15.12 -0.88 20.08
CA GLN A 85 15.30 -0.25 18.77
C GLN A 85 16.39 -1.01 17.99
N VAL A 86 16.00 -1.97 17.14
CA VAL A 86 16.93 -2.61 16.21
C VAL A 86 17.38 -1.53 15.22
N ALA A 87 18.68 -1.29 15.14
CA ALA A 87 19.25 -0.29 14.23
C ALA A 87 18.82 -0.58 12.78
N SER A 88 18.45 0.46 12.03
CA SER A 88 17.93 0.30 10.67
C SER A 88 19.00 -0.25 9.73
N ILE A 89 18.68 -1.31 8.99
CA ILE A 89 19.60 -1.99 8.06
C ILE A 89 19.54 -1.32 6.69
N SER A 90 20.67 -0.83 6.20
CA SER A 90 20.79 -0.33 4.82
C SER A 90 21.44 -1.38 3.93
N ILE A 91 20.85 -1.67 2.77
CA ILE A 91 21.44 -2.60 1.79
C ILE A 91 22.34 -1.82 0.83
N LYS A 92 23.63 -2.14 0.84
CA LYS A 92 24.60 -1.53 -0.09
C LYS A 92 24.22 -1.88 -1.54
N ASN A 93 24.32 -0.89 -2.43
CA ASN A 93 24.09 -1.01 -3.88
C ASN A 93 22.67 -1.43 -4.32
N ILE A 94 21.70 -1.54 -3.41
CA ILE A 94 20.33 -1.97 -3.75
C ILE A 94 19.67 -1.07 -4.80
N LYS A 95 19.96 0.23 -4.78
CA LYS A 95 19.43 1.18 -5.78
C LYS A 95 20.05 0.97 -7.16
N ALA A 96 21.35 0.67 -7.24
CA ALA A 96 22.01 0.35 -8.50
C ALA A 96 21.43 -0.95 -9.09
N GLN A 97 21.23 -1.98 -8.26
CA GLN A 97 20.58 -3.22 -8.67
C GLN A 97 19.16 -2.98 -9.20
N GLN A 98 18.36 -2.15 -8.50
CA GLN A 98 17.04 -1.77 -8.97
C GLN A 98 17.10 -1.13 -10.37
N ASN A 99 18.01 -0.18 -10.58
CA ASN A 99 18.13 0.51 -11.86
C ASN A 99 18.50 -0.47 -13.00
N THR A 100 19.42 -1.41 -12.75
CA THR A 100 19.77 -2.45 -13.73
C THR A 100 18.57 -3.37 -14.05
N ILE A 101 17.78 -3.74 -13.05
CA ILE A 101 16.57 -4.57 -13.26
C ILE A 101 15.52 -3.78 -14.05
N LEU A 102 15.30 -2.51 -13.72
CA LEU A 102 14.36 -1.63 -14.45
C LEU A 102 14.77 -1.46 -15.92
N GLU A 103 16.06 -1.30 -16.20
CA GLU A 103 16.57 -1.22 -17.58
C GLU A 103 16.34 -2.53 -18.34
N LYS A 104 16.59 -3.69 -17.71
CA LYS A 104 16.27 -5.00 -18.31
C LYS A 104 14.78 -5.13 -18.61
N ILE A 105 13.91 -4.76 -17.67
CA ILE A 105 12.45 -4.78 -17.85
C ILE A 105 12.06 -3.87 -19.03
N PHE A 106 12.58 -2.65 -19.08
CA PHE A 106 12.28 -1.71 -20.15
C PHE A 106 12.65 -2.27 -21.54
N ASN A 107 13.77 -2.98 -21.64
CA ASN A 107 14.22 -3.61 -22.89
C ASN A 107 13.40 -4.85 -23.25
N LEU A 108 13.06 -5.70 -22.27
CA LEU A 108 12.33 -6.96 -22.48
C LEU A 108 10.83 -6.76 -22.72
N ALA A 109 10.25 -5.67 -22.22
CA ALA A 109 8.83 -5.38 -22.35
C ALA A 109 8.41 -5.37 -23.85
N SER A 110 7.51 -6.29 -24.22
CA SER A 110 7.05 -6.50 -25.60
C SER A 110 5.60 -6.97 -25.64
N ALA A 111 4.97 -6.96 -26.82
CA ALA A 111 3.56 -7.35 -26.99
C ALA A 111 3.29 -8.85 -26.77
N SER A 112 4.29 -9.71 -26.96
CA SER A 112 4.10 -11.16 -27.10
C SER A 112 5.00 -12.02 -26.20
N ASN A 113 5.73 -11.44 -25.23
CA ASN A 113 6.59 -12.17 -24.28
C ASN A 113 7.47 -13.27 -24.92
N GLN A 114 7.93 -13.03 -26.16
CA GLN A 114 8.63 -14.03 -26.97
C GLN A 114 9.99 -14.43 -26.40
N ASN A 115 10.59 -13.61 -25.53
CA ASN A 115 11.91 -13.84 -24.96
C ASN A 115 11.84 -14.56 -23.60
N SER A 116 11.24 -15.76 -23.59
CA SER A 116 11.02 -16.55 -22.37
C SER A 116 12.32 -16.80 -21.58
N ALA A 117 13.45 -17.05 -22.25
CA ALA A 117 14.74 -17.30 -21.60
C ALA A 117 15.29 -16.06 -20.86
N GLU A 118 15.22 -14.86 -21.47
CA GLU A 118 15.69 -13.63 -20.81
C GLU A 118 14.78 -13.22 -19.65
N ILE A 119 13.47 -13.44 -19.80
CA ILE A 119 12.50 -13.22 -18.72
C ILE A 119 12.76 -14.19 -17.55
N GLN A 120 13.09 -15.46 -17.84
CA GLN A 120 13.50 -16.42 -16.81
C GLN A 120 14.79 -15.99 -16.10
N GLN A 121 15.79 -15.48 -16.83
CA GLN A 121 17.02 -14.94 -16.21
C GLN A 121 16.72 -13.71 -15.33
N LEU A 122 15.80 -12.85 -15.75
CA LEU A 122 15.33 -11.72 -14.95
C LEU A 122 14.66 -12.21 -13.66
N ALA A 123 13.76 -13.18 -13.75
CA ALA A 123 13.09 -13.78 -12.59
C ALA A 123 14.10 -14.41 -11.61
N GLN A 124 15.08 -15.16 -12.12
CA GLN A 124 16.16 -15.72 -11.30
C GLN A 124 17.00 -14.62 -10.63
N THR A 125 17.27 -13.51 -11.33
CA THR A 125 17.98 -12.35 -10.77
C THR A 125 17.20 -11.69 -9.64
N LEU A 126 15.89 -11.54 -9.80
CA LEU A 126 14.98 -11.01 -8.76
C LEU A 126 14.99 -11.93 -7.53
N THR A 127 14.73 -13.22 -7.71
CA THR A 127 14.71 -14.21 -6.61
C THR A 127 16.04 -14.25 -5.87
N ARG A 128 17.16 -14.30 -6.60
CA ARG A 128 18.50 -14.30 -6.00
C ARG A 128 18.75 -13.04 -5.17
N THR A 129 18.42 -11.87 -5.71
CA THR A 129 18.61 -10.58 -5.01
C THR A 129 17.79 -10.54 -3.72
N VAL A 130 16.52 -10.94 -3.80
CA VAL A 130 15.61 -11.02 -2.65
C VAL A 130 16.13 -11.98 -1.58
N THR A 131 16.54 -13.20 -1.94
CA THR A 131 17.07 -14.18 -0.98
C THR A 131 18.36 -13.68 -0.31
N ILE A 132 19.21 -12.94 -1.03
CA ILE A 132 20.40 -12.32 -0.44
C ILE A 132 20.01 -11.27 0.62
N ILE A 133 19.03 -10.41 0.32
CA ILE A 133 18.55 -9.39 1.28
C ILE A 133 17.93 -10.06 2.52
N GLU A 134 17.11 -11.09 2.32
CA GLU A 134 16.48 -11.84 3.42
C GLU A 134 17.55 -12.52 4.29
N LYS A 135 18.58 -13.11 3.69
CA LYS A 135 19.72 -13.69 4.42
C LYS A 135 20.51 -12.65 5.21
N ILE A 136 20.71 -11.44 4.66
CA ILE A 136 21.36 -10.33 5.37
C ILE A 136 20.55 -9.93 6.61
N CYS A 137 19.22 -9.85 6.49
CA CYS A 137 18.33 -9.53 7.61
C CYS A 137 18.38 -10.65 8.66
N PHE A 138 18.23 -11.90 8.24
CA PHE A 138 18.26 -13.07 9.11
C PHE A 138 19.57 -13.18 9.91
N ASN A 139 20.72 -12.99 9.25
CA ASN A 139 22.03 -13.01 9.92
C ASN A 139 22.20 -11.91 10.97
N GLN A 140 21.44 -10.82 10.86
CA GLN A 140 21.39 -9.72 11.84
C GLN A 140 20.24 -9.87 12.84
N GLN A 141 19.60 -11.04 12.89
CA GLN A 141 18.43 -11.32 13.73
C GLN A 141 17.30 -10.30 13.53
N ALA A 142 17.13 -9.86 12.28
CA ALA A 142 16.17 -8.86 11.88
C ALA A 142 15.31 -9.36 10.71
N THR A 143 14.21 -8.69 10.46
CA THR A 143 13.36 -8.94 9.28
C THR A 143 13.48 -7.79 8.28
N PRO A 144 12.93 -7.91 7.06
CA PRO A 144 12.87 -6.80 6.11
C PRO A 144 12.17 -5.54 6.67
N ALA A 145 11.36 -5.64 7.74
CA ALA A 145 10.81 -4.49 8.46
C ALA A 145 11.90 -3.59 9.08
N SER A 146 13.09 -4.11 9.35
CA SER A 146 14.22 -3.35 9.90
C SER A 146 15.01 -2.58 8.83
N LEU A 147 14.70 -2.77 7.53
CA LEU A 147 15.39 -2.06 6.45
C LEU A 147 15.18 -0.53 6.53
N THR A 148 16.09 0.26 5.95
CA THR A 148 15.81 1.68 5.70
C THR A 148 14.62 1.84 4.76
N ARG A 149 13.86 2.95 4.85
CA ARG A 149 12.66 3.15 4.02
C ARG A 149 12.91 2.93 2.52
N SER A 150 14.01 3.46 2.00
CA SER A 150 14.40 3.31 0.60
C SER A 150 14.71 1.85 0.26
N SER A 151 15.57 1.18 1.05
CA SER A 151 15.92 -0.23 0.82
C SER A 151 14.69 -1.13 0.88
N ARG A 152 13.78 -0.83 1.81
CA ARG A 152 12.55 -1.58 2.00
C ARG A 152 11.59 -1.46 0.84
N GLN A 153 11.37 -0.25 0.32
CA GLN A 153 10.52 -0.03 -0.85
C GLN A 153 11.04 -0.81 -2.06
N ILE A 154 12.36 -0.82 -2.25
CA ILE A 154 13.02 -1.56 -3.34
C ILE A 154 12.91 -3.07 -3.12
N TYR A 155 13.17 -3.54 -1.90
CA TYR A 155 12.98 -4.95 -1.53
C TYR A 155 11.55 -5.42 -1.82
N SER A 156 10.54 -4.68 -1.35
CA SER A 156 9.12 -5.02 -1.57
C SER A 156 8.79 -5.14 -3.04
N TRP A 157 9.27 -4.19 -3.83
CA TRP A 157 9.08 -4.19 -5.28
C TRP A 157 9.75 -5.39 -5.93
N MET A 158 11.00 -5.70 -5.58
CA MET A 158 11.70 -6.88 -6.13
C MET A 158 11.00 -8.18 -5.74
N LYS A 159 10.61 -8.33 -4.46
CA LYS A 159 9.89 -9.50 -3.95
C LYS A 159 8.52 -9.65 -4.62
N PHE A 160 7.78 -8.56 -4.80
CA PHE A 160 6.50 -8.56 -5.53
C PHE A 160 6.65 -9.13 -6.95
N LEU A 161 7.74 -8.80 -7.65
CA LEU A 161 8.06 -9.29 -8.99
C LEU A 161 8.69 -10.70 -9.02
N THR A 162 8.92 -11.35 -7.87
CA THR A 162 9.32 -12.77 -7.85
C THR A 162 8.15 -13.69 -8.19
N ASP A 163 6.91 -13.22 -8.02
CA ASP A 163 5.72 -13.89 -8.54
C ASP A 163 5.64 -13.72 -10.07
N GLU A 164 5.43 -14.84 -10.76
CA GLU A 164 5.43 -14.88 -12.22
C GLU A 164 4.32 -14.01 -12.83
N GLN A 165 3.11 -14.03 -12.26
CA GLN A 165 1.99 -13.26 -12.80
C GLN A 165 2.23 -11.76 -12.65
N ASN A 166 2.76 -11.34 -11.50
CA ASN A 166 3.14 -9.95 -11.25
C ASN A 166 4.25 -9.48 -12.20
N LEU A 167 5.28 -10.31 -12.45
CA LEU A 167 6.35 -9.98 -13.40
C LEU A 167 5.81 -9.82 -14.83
N GLN A 168 4.95 -10.74 -15.28
CA GLN A 168 4.33 -10.65 -16.61
C GLN A 168 3.44 -9.42 -16.75
N LEU A 169 2.65 -9.12 -15.72
CA LEU A 169 1.81 -7.93 -15.68
C LEU A 169 2.66 -6.64 -15.70
N HIS A 170 3.81 -6.65 -15.03
CA HIS A 170 4.74 -5.52 -14.99
C HIS A 170 5.38 -5.27 -16.35
N LEU A 171 5.86 -6.33 -17.02
CA LEU A 171 6.40 -6.27 -18.39
C LEU A 171 5.36 -5.73 -19.37
N THR A 172 4.15 -6.28 -19.32
CA THR A 172 3.04 -5.87 -20.19
C THR A 172 2.66 -4.40 -19.96
N SER A 173 2.59 -3.97 -18.70
CA SER A 173 2.27 -2.59 -18.35
C SER A 173 3.36 -1.61 -18.78
N THR A 174 4.63 -1.98 -18.59
CA THR A 174 5.77 -1.21 -19.08
C THR A 174 5.72 -1.06 -20.59
N TYR A 175 5.38 -2.14 -21.32
CA TYR A 175 5.20 -2.10 -22.77
C TYR A 175 4.08 -1.13 -23.19
N ARG A 176 2.90 -1.21 -22.55
CA ARG A 176 1.76 -0.34 -22.82
C ARG A 176 2.10 1.14 -22.61
N VAL A 177 2.74 1.47 -21.48
CA VAL A 177 3.18 2.85 -21.20
C VAL A 177 4.21 3.32 -22.25
N ARG A 178 5.11 2.44 -22.70
CA ARG A 178 6.09 2.75 -23.74
C ARG A 178 5.44 3.06 -25.08
N GLN A 179 4.45 2.28 -25.51
CA GLN A 179 3.70 2.55 -26.73
C GLN A 179 2.98 3.89 -26.65
N ILE A 180 2.23 4.12 -25.56
CA ILE A 180 1.49 5.37 -25.33
C ILE A 180 2.42 6.59 -25.37
N ALA A 181 3.57 6.51 -24.71
CA ALA A 181 4.55 7.60 -24.70
C ALA A 181 5.16 7.83 -26.08
N GLN A 182 5.49 6.77 -26.82
CA GLN A 182 6.01 6.89 -28.18
C GLN A 182 4.99 7.53 -29.12
N GLU A 183 3.72 7.11 -29.06
CA GLU A 183 2.65 7.70 -29.86
C GLU A 183 2.48 9.21 -29.59
N ILE A 184 2.53 9.62 -28.32
CA ILE A 184 2.44 11.03 -27.94
C ILE A 184 3.65 11.82 -28.45
N LEU A 185 4.86 11.29 -28.30
CA LEU A 185 6.08 11.94 -28.81
C LEU A 185 6.03 12.07 -30.35
N ASN A 186 5.57 11.03 -31.05
CA ASN A 186 5.42 11.04 -32.50
C ASN A 186 4.42 12.11 -32.96
N LYS A 187 3.26 12.23 -32.29
CA LYS A 187 2.26 13.27 -32.58
C LYS A 187 2.79 14.69 -32.41
N HIS A 188 3.77 14.89 -31.54
CA HIS A 188 4.43 16.18 -31.32
C HIS A 188 5.74 16.34 -32.11
N GLN A 189 6.05 15.45 -33.05
CA GLN A 189 7.29 15.47 -33.85
C GLN A 189 8.58 15.41 -32.99
N GLN A 190 8.52 14.74 -31.84
CA GLN A 190 9.63 14.60 -30.89
C GLN A 190 10.20 13.17 -30.89
N THR A 191 10.37 12.57 -32.07
CA THR A 191 10.77 11.16 -32.25
C THR A 191 12.21 10.88 -31.81
N SER A 192 13.07 11.90 -31.75
CA SER A 192 14.48 11.78 -31.32
C SER A 192 14.68 11.76 -29.81
N VAL A 193 13.62 11.95 -29.02
CA VAL A 193 13.70 11.97 -27.55
C VAL A 193 13.95 10.56 -27.02
N LYS A 194 15.06 10.38 -26.28
CA LYS A 194 15.34 9.11 -25.59
C LYS A 194 14.35 8.91 -24.44
N LEU A 195 13.48 7.92 -24.58
CA LEU A 195 12.45 7.58 -23.60
C LEU A 195 12.94 6.52 -22.61
N THR A 196 12.72 6.77 -21.32
CA THR A 196 12.89 5.79 -20.25
C THR A 196 11.61 5.75 -19.42
N ILE A 197 11.10 4.54 -19.16
CA ILE A 197 9.91 4.31 -18.34
C ILE A 197 10.25 3.30 -17.25
N GLU A 198 9.83 3.61 -16.03
CA GLU A 198 9.94 2.72 -14.88
C GLU A 198 8.62 2.67 -14.11
N LEU A 199 8.15 1.47 -13.80
CA LEU A 199 7.15 1.22 -12.76
C LEU A 199 7.89 0.76 -11.51
N SER A 200 7.64 1.38 -10.36
CA SER A 200 8.29 0.97 -9.10
C SER A 200 7.52 1.39 -7.86
N ASN A 201 7.89 0.86 -6.69
CA ASN A 201 7.30 1.25 -5.41
C ASN A 201 7.76 2.64 -4.96
N ILE A 202 7.13 3.69 -5.48
CA ILE A 202 7.35 5.08 -5.08
C ILE A 202 6.22 5.59 -4.16
N ALA A 203 6.55 6.58 -3.32
CA ALA A 203 5.57 7.17 -2.40
C ALA A 203 4.53 8.07 -3.08
N GLY A 204 4.86 8.66 -4.24
CA GLY A 204 3.93 9.47 -5.04
C GLY A 204 3.25 8.64 -6.14
N LEU A 205 2.30 9.22 -6.85
CA LEU A 205 1.59 8.52 -7.95
C LEU A 205 2.49 8.33 -9.18
N TYR A 206 3.24 9.38 -9.54
CA TYR A 206 4.19 9.38 -10.65
C TYR A 206 5.15 10.57 -10.51
N LYS A 207 6.27 10.52 -11.22
CA LYS A 207 7.27 11.59 -11.37
C LYS A 207 7.76 11.60 -12.80
N GLY A 208 8.15 12.76 -13.30
CA GLY A 208 8.61 12.87 -14.68
C GLY A 208 9.63 13.98 -14.86
N LYS A 209 10.58 13.78 -15.76
CA LYS A 209 11.50 14.80 -16.26
C LYS A 209 11.55 14.71 -17.77
N LYS A 210 11.46 15.85 -18.45
CA LYS A 210 11.53 15.95 -19.91
C LYS A 210 12.46 17.09 -20.30
N SER A 211 13.25 16.84 -21.34
CA SER A 211 14.06 17.84 -22.04
C SER A 211 13.80 17.73 -23.56
N SER A 212 14.59 18.43 -24.37
CA SER A 212 14.60 18.26 -25.82
C SER A 212 15.16 16.93 -26.29
N THR A 213 15.95 16.23 -25.46
CA THR A 213 16.69 15.01 -25.85
C THR A 213 16.32 13.76 -25.05
N PHE A 214 15.65 13.90 -23.90
CA PHE A 214 15.23 12.76 -23.10
C PHE A 214 13.87 12.99 -22.40
N ALA A 215 13.19 11.90 -22.11
CA ALA A 215 12.01 11.86 -21.25
C ALA A 215 12.11 10.66 -20.30
N HIS A 216 12.09 10.92 -19.00
CA HIS A 216 12.06 9.90 -17.95
C HIS A 216 10.72 9.94 -17.23
N ILE A 217 10.01 8.82 -17.23
CA ILE A 217 8.69 8.68 -16.59
C ILE A 217 8.77 7.58 -15.53
N SER A 218 8.52 7.95 -14.28
CA SER A 218 8.50 7.05 -13.13
C SER A 218 7.07 6.95 -12.60
N ILE A 219 6.49 5.76 -12.59
CA ILE A 219 5.10 5.52 -12.22
C ILE A 219 5.05 4.61 -10.99
N SER A 220 4.13 4.87 -10.07
CA SER A 220 3.88 3.97 -8.95
C SER A 220 3.40 2.61 -9.44
N GLU A 221 3.96 1.54 -8.86
CA GLU A 221 3.54 0.16 -9.12
C GLU A 221 2.03 -0.05 -8.92
N GLY A 222 1.36 0.78 -8.12
CA GLY A 222 -0.10 0.72 -7.99
C GLY A 222 -0.87 0.91 -9.30
N PHE A 223 -0.26 1.51 -10.33
CA PHE A 223 -0.86 1.66 -11.68
C PHE A 223 -0.65 0.46 -12.60
N ILE A 224 -0.05 -0.63 -12.14
CA ILE A 224 0.21 -1.83 -12.95
C ILE A 224 -1.07 -2.44 -13.55
N ASN A 225 -2.25 -2.17 -12.98
CA ASN A 225 -3.55 -2.63 -13.49
C ASN A 225 -4.36 -1.53 -14.19
N ALA A 226 -3.76 -0.37 -14.47
CA ALA A 226 -4.47 0.77 -15.04
C ALA A 226 -4.91 0.50 -16.49
N SER A 227 -6.06 1.08 -16.87
CA SER A 227 -6.53 1.09 -18.25
C SER A 227 -5.67 2.00 -19.13
N ASP A 228 -5.73 1.84 -20.45
CA ASP A 228 -4.95 2.67 -21.38
C ASP A 228 -5.32 4.15 -21.27
N GLU A 229 -6.57 4.47 -20.95
CA GLU A 229 -7.01 5.86 -20.73
C GLU A 229 -6.31 6.48 -19.52
N VAL A 230 -6.17 5.74 -18.43
CA VAL A 230 -5.47 6.20 -17.21
C VAL A 230 -3.97 6.32 -17.46
N LEU A 231 -3.36 5.33 -18.13
CA LEU A 231 -1.94 5.37 -18.49
C LEU A 231 -1.65 6.52 -19.45
N GLN A 232 -2.53 6.79 -20.42
CA GLN A 232 -2.41 7.93 -21.32
C GLN A 232 -2.53 9.26 -20.57
N ALA A 233 -3.43 9.37 -19.60
CA ALA A 233 -3.51 10.55 -18.73
C ALA A 233 -2.21 10.78 -17.94
N LEU A 234 -1.61 9.72 -17.38
CA LEU A 234 -0.32 9.78 -16.68
C LEU A 234 0.80 10.29 -17.59
N VAL A 235 0.94 9.66 -18.75
CA VAL A 235 2.00 9.98 -19.72
C VAL A 235 1.83 11.41 -20.27
N LYS A 236 0.61 11.80 -20.66
CA LYS A 236 0.30 13.19 -21.08
C LYS A 236 0.66 14.19 -19.99
N SER A 237 0.35 13.87 -18.72
CA SER A 237 0.66 14.76 -17.60
C SER A 237 2.16 15.04 -17.42
N VAL A 238 3.01 14.10 -17.84
CA VAL A 238 4.47 14.27 -17.82
C VAL A 238 4.99 14.92 -19.09
N LEU A 239 4.53 14.48 -20.26
CA LEU A 239 5.10 14.92 -21.55
C LEU A 239 4.55 16.25 -22.06
N CYS A 240 3.28 16.55 -21.75
CA CYS A 240 2.54 17.70 -22.27
C CYS A 240 2.10 18.67 -21.17
N GLY A 241 2.28 18.31 -19.90
CA GLY A 241 1.83 19.08 -18.75
C GLY A 241 0.48 18.60 -18.20
N LYS A 242 0.15 19.05 -16.99
CA LYS A 242 -1.05 18.61 -16.26
C LYS A 242 -2.30 19.30 -16.82
N SER A 243 -3.33 18.51 -17.12
CA SER A 243 -4.70 19.00 -17.34
C SER A 243 -5.62 18.58 -16.19
N GLN A 244 -6.77 19.24 -16.09
CA GLN A 244 -7.77 18.93 -15.07
C GLN A 244 -8.35 17.51 -15.28
N ASP A 245 -8.60 17.12 -16.53
CA ASP A 245 -9.11 15.80 -16.90
C ASP A 245 -8.10 14.68 -16.60
N SER A 246 -6.83 14.87 -17.00
CA SER A 246 -5.80 13.87 -16.70
C SER A 246 -5.62 13.71 -15.20
N THR A 247 -5.58 14.83 -14.46
CA THR A 247 -5.49 14.81 -13.00
C THR A 247 -6.68 14.08 -12.37
N ARG A 248 -7.88 14.25 -12.93
CA ARG A 248 -9.09 13.56 -12.47
C ARG A 248 -9.00 12.05 -12.67
N LEU A 249 -8.67 11.60 -13.88
CA LEU A 249 -8.55 10.16 -14.19
C LEU A 249 -7.50 9.48 -13.32
N ILE A 250 -6.30 10.08 -13.21
CA ILE A 250 -5.20 9.54 -12.41
C ILE A 250 -5.61 9.38 -10.94
N ARG A 251 -6.21 10.42 -10.35
CA ARG A 251 -6.61 10.40 -8.94
C ARG A 251 -7.80 9.48 -8.68
N SER A 252 -8.73 9.37 -9.62
CA SER A 252 -9.85 8.43 -9.53
C SER A 252 -9.33 7.00 -9.47
N PHE A 253 -8.40 6.64 -10.36
CA PHE A 253 -7.76 5.33 -10.33
C PHE A 253 -6.91 5.13 -9.05
N ALA A 254 -6.15 6.13 -8.62
CA ALA A 254 -5.36 6.03 -7.39
C ALA A 254 -6.19 5.87 -6.10
N SER A 255 -7.49 6.14 -6.16
CA SER A 255 -8.44 5.94 -5.05
C SER A 255 -9.29 4.67 -5.24
N SER A 256 -9.04 3.92 -6.31
CA SER A 256 -9.74 2.67 -6.61
C SER A 256 -9.22 1.52 -5.74
N GLU A 257 -10.01 0.46 -5.66
CA GLU A 257 -9.58 -0.75 -4.99
C GLU A 257 -8.43 -1.42 -5.74
N GLU A 258 -8.45 -1.40 -7.09
CA GLU A 258 -7.41 -1.98 -7.94
C GLU A 258 -6.02 -1.42 -7.63
N TYR A 259 -5.91 -0.10 -7.43
CA TYR A 259 -4.66 0.55 -7.04
C TYR A 259 -4.28 0.21 -5.60
N SER A 260 -5.26 0.27 -4.69
CA SER A 260 -5.05 0.07 -3.25
C SER A 260 -4.56 -1.35 -2.93
N THR A 261 -5.11 -2.37 -3.60
CA THR A 261 -4.68 -3.76 -3.44
C THR A 261 -3.20 -3.95 -3.74
N VAL A 262 -2.70 -3.36 -4.83
CA VAL A 262 -1.27 -3.47 -5.21
C VAL A 262 -0.37 -2.77 -4.19
N VAL A 263 -0.76 -1.57 -3.77
CA VAL A 263 -0.01 -0.81 -2.76
C VAL A 263 0.02 -1.54 -1.42
N LEU A 264 -1.10 -2.15 -1.02
CA LEU A 264 -1.18 -2.94 0.21
C LEU A 264 -0.29 -4.18 0.12
N MET A 265 -0.31 -4.94 -0.97
CA MET A 265 0.57 -6.09 -1.16
C MET A 265 2.05 -5.72 -0.99
N LEU A 266 2.47 -4.59 -1.58
CA LEU A 266 3.85 -4.09 -1.43
C LEU A 266 4.20 -3.72 0.01
N ASP A 267 3.26 -3.13 0.76
CA ASP A 267 3.43 -2.82 2.18
C ASP A 267 3.49 -4.10 3.05
N LEU A 268 2.66 -5.10 2.76
CA LEU A 268 2.61 -6.39 3.48
C LEU A 268 3.92 -7.16 3.30
N ILE A 269 4.44 -7.23 2.07
CA ILE A 269 5.75 -7.83 1.76
C ILE A 269 6.87 -7.19 2.56
N ALA A 270 6.79 -5.87 2.75
CA ALA A 270 7.79 -5.10 3.46
C ALA A 270 7.79 -5.35 4.97
N GLU A 271 6.82 -6.13 5.48
CA GLU A 271 6.49 -6.26 6.88
C GLU A 271 6.36 -4.88 7.57
N VAL A 272 5.97 -3.84 6.81
CA VAL A 272 5.71 -2.48 7.34
C VAL A 272 4.53 -2.46 8.30
N ILE A 273 3.85 -3.60 8.44
CA ILE A 273 2.73 -3.89 9.32
C ILE A 273 3.09 -3.75 10.82
N SER A 274 4.37 -3.58 11.19
CA SER A 274 4.74 -3.07 12.51
C SER A 274 4.39 -1.58 12.64
N GLU A 275 3.11 -1.25 12.51
CA GLU A 275 2.56 0.03 12.92
C GLU A 275 2.26 -0.05 14.40
N ASN A 276 2.96 0.78 15.18
CA ASN A 276 2.75 0.86 16.60
C ASN A 276 1.74 1.98 16.90
N PRO A 277 0.48 1.65 17.28
CA PRO A 277 -0.49 2.64 17.71
C PRO A 277 -0.17 3.21 19.09
N GLN A 278 0.74 2.56 19.84
CA GLN A 278 1.18 3.02 21.15
C GLN A 278 2.19 4.16 21.01
N GLY A 279 1.77 5.34 21.45
CA GLY A 279 2.65 6.47 21.74
C GLY A 279 3.20 6.38 23.17
N LYS A 280 3.98 7.38 23.58
CA LYS A 280 4.45 7.55 24.96
C LYS A 280 3.31 7.89 25.91
N PHE A 281 2.32 8.65 25.46
CA PHE A 281 1.20 9.12 26.29
C PHE A 281 -0.16 8.62 25.80
N TYR A 282 -0.35 8.51 24.48
CA TYR A 282 -1.64 8.10 23.91
C TYR A 282 -1.53 6.80 23.10
N ASN A 283 -2.53 5.93 23.24
CA ASN A 283 -2.71 4.76 22.38
C ASN A 283 -3.83 5.04 21.36
N LEU A 284 -3.47 5.03 20.08
CA LEU A 284 -4.41 5.32 19.00
C LEU A 284 -5.53 4.27 18.86
N ASP A 285 -5.30 3.02 19.29
CA ASP A 285 -6.34 2.00 19.27
C ASP A 285 -7.45 2.31 20.29
N ASP A 286 -7.07 2.80 21.47
CA ASP A 286 -8.03 3.16 22.52
C ASP A 286 -8.87 4.37 22.09
N LEU A 287 -8.20 5.40 21.55
CA LEU A 287 -8.88 6.58 21.01
C LEU A 287 -9.81 6.21 19.84
N PHE A 288 -9.36 5.32 18.94
CA PHE A 288 -10.20 4.84 17.85
C PHE A 288 -11.45 4.14 18.37
N ASN A 289 -11.33 3.25 19.35
CA ASN A 289 -12.47 2.50 19.88
C ASN A 289 -13.52 3.45 20.50
N LYS A 290 -13.08 4.45 21.26
CA LYS A 290 -13.94 5.51 21.81
C LYS A 290 -14.66 6.28 20.71
N LEU A 291 -13.91 6.81 19.74
CA LEU A 291 -14.47 7.58 18.62
C LEU A 291 -15.42 6.76 17.74
N ASN A 292 -15.08 5.49 17.46
CA ASN A 292 -15.91 4.58 16.69
C ASN A 292 -17.26 4.37 17.37
N HIS A 293 -17.26 4.20 18.70
CA HIS A 293 -18.49 4.06 19.47
C HIS A 293 -19.34 5.34 19.47
N GLU A 294 -18.74 6.49 19.80
CA GLU A 294 -19.47 7.77 19.93
C GLU A 294 -20.00 8.32 18.60
N TYR A 295 -19.17 8.32 17.55
CA TYR A 295 -19.47 9.07 16.32
C TYR A 295 -19.84 8.17 15.13
N PHE A 296 -19.53 6.88 15.18
CA PHE A 296 -19.73 5.94 14.07
C PHE A 296 -20.59 4.73 14.44
N ALA A 297 -21.21 4.74 15.64
CA ALA A 297 -22.06 3.67 16.16
C ALA A 297 -21.38 2.28 16.14
N GLY A 298 -20.04 2.24 16.24
CA GLY A 298 -19.23 1.01 16.20
C GLY A 298 -19.04 0.40 14.81
N HIS A 299 -19.54 1.03 13.74
CA HIS A 299 -19.56 0.43 12.40
C HIS A 299 -18.35 0.79 11.52
N LEU A 300 -17.50 1.75 11.92
CA LEU A 300 -16.33 2.09 11.13
C LEU A 300 -15.29 0.96 11.27
N VAL A 301 -14.90 0.37 10.14
CA VAL A 301 -13.82 -0.62 10.12
C VAL A 301 -12.52 0.09 10.51
N LYS A 302 -11.77 -0.43 11.48
CA LYS A 302 -10.54 0.20 11.98
C LYS A 302 -9.47 0.30 10.88
N PRO A 303 -9.02 1.51 10.49
CA PRO A 303 -7.86 1.64 9.62
C PRO A 303 -6.58 1.23 10.36
N ARG A 304 -5.49 1.06 9.62
CA ARG A 304 -4.14 1.04 10.22
C ARG A 304 -3.87 2.37 10.91
N LEU A 305 -3.35 2.33 12.14
CA LEU A 305 -3.06 3.53 12.94
C LEU A 305 -1.58 3.54 13.30
N ALA A 306 -0.92 4.67 13.07
CA ALA A 306 0.48 4.83 13.41
C ALA A 306 0.81 6.26 13.83
N TRP A 307 1.80 6.37 14.71
CA TRP A 307 2.52 7.61 14.92
C TRP A 307 3.55 7.86 13.81
N SER A 308 3.73 9.13 13.42
CA SER A 308 4.81 9.55 12.54
C SER A 308 6.16 9.35 13.24
N LYS A 309 7.21 9.15 12.46
CA LYS A 309 8.59 9.06 12.99
C LYS A 309 9.28 10.42 13.16
N ILE A 310 8.62 11.50 12.74
CA ILE A 310 9.15 12.85 12.69
C ILE A 310 8.08 13.78 13.26
N THR A 311 8.50 14.67 14.16
CA THR A 311 7.64 15.73 14.71
C THR A 311 7.41 16.81 13.66
N THR A 312 6.16 17.23 13.51
CA THR A 312 5.78 18.32 12.59
C THR A 312 4.58 19.06 13.14
N TYR A 313 4.66 20.39 13.10
CA TYR A 313 3.60 21.33 13.50
C TYR A 313 2.81 21.85 12.29
N ARG A 314 3.21 21.49 11.06
CA ARG A 314 2.51 21.91 9.83
C ARG A 314 1.34 21.01 9.45
N LYS A 315 1.38 19.75 9.89
CA LYS A 315 0.40 18.73 9.53
C LYS A 315 0.28 17.73 10.66
N PHE A 316 -0.86 17.75 11.34
CA PHE A 316 -1.05 16.99 12.57
C PHE A 316 -1.47 15.53 12.34
N ALA A 317 -2.08 15.20 11.20
CA ALA A 317 -2.28 13.83 10.77
C ALA A 317 -2.57 13.75 9.26
N HIS A 318 -2.71 12.52 8.75
CA HIS A 318 -3.39 12.24 7.49
C HIS A 318 -3.87 10.80 7.33
N TYR A 319 -4.98 10.65 6.61
CA TYR A 319 -5.45 9.40 6.07
C TYR A 319 -4.86 9.11 4.67
N GLU A 320 -4.42 7.87 4.47
CA GLU A 320 -3.88 7.31 3.23
C GLU A 320 -4.88 6.27 2.70
N PRO A 321 -5.85 6.65 1.84
CA PRO A 321 -6.90 5.73 1.37
C PRO A 321 -6.34 4.45 0.75
N ALA A 322 -5.27 4.57 -0.05
CA ALA A 322 -4.66 3.43 -0.75
C ALA A 322 -4.01 2.39 0.19
N ARG A 323 -3.78 2.76 1.45
CA ARG A 323 -3.20 1.88 2.48
C ARG A 323 -4.18 1.62 3.63
N ASP A 324 -5.37 2.20 3.55
CA ASP A 324 -6.33 2.31 4.63
C ASP A 324 -5.65 2.66 5.98
N ARG A 325 -4.90 3.76 6.00
CA ARG A 325 -4.00 4.08 7.11
C ARG A 325 -4.13 5.53 7.56
N VAL A 326 -4.24 5.75 8.87
CA VAL A 326 -4.10 7.07 9.49
C VAL A 326 -2.72 7.18 10.12
N VAL A 327 -2.02 8.27 9.80
CA VAL A 327 -0.73 8.62 10.40
C VAL A 327 -0.88 9.88 11.23
N MET A 328 -0.73 9.75 12.55
CA MET A 328 -0.79 10.86 13.52
C MET A 328 0.59 11.44 13.75
N SER A 329 0.71 12.77 13.85
CA SER A 329 2.00 13.42 14.16
C SER A 329 2.43 13.13 15.59
N LEU A 330 3.68 12.70 15.78
CA LEU A 330 4.26 12.49 17.11
C LEU A 330 4.22 13.75 18.00
N THR A 331 4.06 14.93 17.41
CA THR A 331 3.83 16.17 18.18
C THR A 331 2.63 16.06 19.12
N LEU A 332 1.57 15.35 18.72
CA LEU A 332 0.34 15.19 19.52
C LEU A 332 0.51 14.19 20.68
N ASP A 333 1.54 13.35 20.64
CA ASP A 333 1.85 12.37 21.69
C ASP A 333 2.68 13.04 22.80
N ASN A 334 2.04 13.91 23.57
CA ASN A 334 2.67 14.72 24.61
C ASN A 334 1.72 14.92 25.80
N ALA A 335 2.22 14.79 27.04
CA ALA A 335 1.46 15.04 28.26
C ALA A 335 0.83 16.44 28.34
N ASN A 336 1.43 17.45 27.74
CA ASN A 336 0.92 18.83 27.76
C ASN A 336 -0.22 19.06 26.76
N ILE A 337 -0.43 18.13 25.82
CA ILE A 337 -1.52 18.21 24.84
C ILE A 337 -2.70 17.44 25.42
N PRO A 338 -3.85 18.07 25.66
CA PRO A 338 -5.02 17.36 26.17
C PRO A 338 -5.50 16.25 25.22
N GLU A 339 -5.97 15.13 25.77
CA GLU A 339 -6.44 13.96 25.02
C GLU A 339 -7.44 14.33 23.91
N PHE A 340 -8.40 15.21 24.21
CA PHE A 340 -9.44 15.62 23.25
C PHE A 340 -8.88 16.28 21.98
N VAL A 341 -7.69 16.89 22.05
CA VAL A 341 -7.03 17.49 20.88
C VAL A 341 -6.54 16.38 19.95
N THR A 342 -5.90 15.35 20.52
CA THR A 342 -5.44 14.16 19.78
C THR A 342 -6.63 13.37 19.22
N GLU A 343 -7.70 13.22 20.01
CA GLU A 343 -8.96 12.62 19.56
C GLU A 343 -9.58 13.38 18.39
N PHE A 344 -9.66 14.71 18.47
CA PHE A 344 -10.22 15.51 17.40
C PHE A 344 -9.45 15.34 16.08
N VAL A 345 -8.12 15.33 16.14
CA VAL A 345 -7.29 15.10 14.95
C VAL A 345 -7.51 13.69 14.40
N LEU A 346 -7.55 12.66 15.25
CA LEU A 346 -7.84 11.29 14.80
C LEU A 346 -9.25 11.20 14.18
N PHE A 347 -10.24 11.80 14.83
CA PHE A 347 -11.63 11.87 14.37
C PHE A 347 -11.74 12.49 12.98
N HIS A 348 -11.04 13.59 12.72
CA HIS A 348 -10.98 14.23 11.40
C HIS A 348 -10.50 13.25 10.31
N GLU A 349 -9.46 12.48 10.60
CA GLU A 349 -8.92 11.49 9.65
C GLU A 349 -9.85 10.27 9.49
N LEU A 350 -10.59 9.90 10.54
CA LEU A 350 -11.63 8.87 10.46
C LEU A 350 -12.82 9.34 9.62
N LEU A 351 -13.20 10.62 9.68
CA LEU A 351 -14.20 11.20 8.78
C LEU A 351 -13.76 11.16 7.32
N HIS A 352 -12.46 11.33 7.04
CA HIS A 352 -11.91 11.15 5.70
C HIS A 352 -12.08 9.73 5.18
N LYS A 353 -11.94 8.73 6.05
CA LYS A 353 -12.27 7.33 5.73
C LYS A 353 -13.77 7.14 5.53
N TYR A 354 -14.59 7.64 6.45
CA TYR A 354 -16.04 7.45 6.46
C TYR A 354 -16.74 8.03 5.24
N HIS A 355 -16.43 9.28 4.87
CA HIS A 355 -17.04 9.93 3.70
C HIS A 355 -16.36 9.57 2.37
N GLY A 356 -15.11 9.10 2.42
CA GLY A 356 -14.26 8.93 1.25
C GLY A 356 -14.06 10.26 0.51
N THR A 357 -13.86 10.18 -0.81
CA THR A 357 -13.67 11.37 -1.65
C THR A 357 -14.81 11.51 -2.63
N LYS A 358 -15.52 12.65 -2.60
CA LYS A 358 -16.56 12.98 -3.59
C LYS A 358 -15.96 13.82 -4.72
N TRP A 359 -16.50 13.66 -5.93
CA TRP A 359 -16.18 14.51 -7.08
C TRP A 359 -17.33 15.48 -7.32
N VAL A 360 -17.10 16.77 -7.13
CA VAL A 360 -18.09 17.84 -7.38
C VAL A 360 -17.51 18.78 -8.44
N ASN A 361 -18.21 18.95 -9.57
CA ASN A 361 -17.77 19.80 -10.69
C ASN A 361 -16.33 19.51 -11.18
N GLY A 362 -15.97 18.21 -11.27
CA GLY A 362 -14.64 17.78 -11.69
C GLY A 362 -13.51 18.09 -10.70
N ARG A 363 -13.82 18.64 -9.51
CA ARG A 363 -12.88 18.84 -8.41
C ARG A 363 -13.15 17.81 -7.31
N ARG A 364 -12.07 17.27 -6.74
CA ARG A 364 -12.14 16.40 -5.58
C ARG A 364 -12.51 17.26 -4.36
N MET A 365 -13.65 16.97 -3.74
CA MET A 365 -14.10 17.58 -2.51
C MET A 365 -13.98 16.54 -1.40
N VAL A 366 -13.06 16.79 -0.47
CA VAL A 366 -12.79 15.90 0.66
C VAL A 366 -13.49 16.39 1.93
N HIS A 367 -13.71 17.70 2.04
CA HIS A 367 -14.50 18.34 3.10
C HIS A 367 -15.82 18.86 2.53
N THR A 368 -16.75 17.96 2.24
CA THR A 368 -18.10 18.31 1.77
C THR A 368 -18.92 18.96 2.88
N PRO A 369 -20.10 19.55 2.60
CA PRO A 369 -20.99 20.03 3.66
C PRO A 369 -21.35 18.95 4.67
N GLU A 370 -21.55 17.71 4.22
CA GLU A 370 -21.81 16.58 5.13
C GLU A 370 -20.60 16.28 6.02
N PHE A 371 -19.39 16.26 5.44
CA PHE A 371 -18.15 16.11 6.22
C PHE A 371 -18.06 17.18 7.31
N ARG A 372 -18.27 18.45 6.96
CA ARG A 372 -18.19 19.56 7.91
C ARG A 372 -19.27 19.48 8.98
N SER A 373 -20.47 19.03 8.59
CA SER A 373 -21.56 18.80 9.53
C SER A 373 -21.21 17.71 10.54
N ASP A 374 -20.57 16.63 10.12
CA ASP A 374 -20.16 15.54 11.01
C ASP A 374 -18.93 15.93 11.84
N GLU A 375 -18.00 16.69 11.27
CA GLU A 375 -16.85 17.24 11.99
C GLU A 375 -17.28 18.16 13.15
N ASN A 376 -18.28 19.01 12.92
CA ASN A 376 -18.84 19.91 13.93
C ASN A 376 -19.59 19.18 15.07
N LYS A 377 -19.87 17.87 14.94
CA LYS A 377 -20.50 17.09 16.01
C LYS A 377 -19.51 16.73 17.12
N PHE A 378 -18.21 16.89 16.90
CA PHE A 378 -17.21 16.62 17.92
C PHE A 378 -17.47 17.50 19.15
N GLN A 379 -17.60 16.88 20.33
CA GLN A 379 -18.09 17.54 21.54
C GLN A 379 -17.26 18.79 21.93
N LEU A 380 -15.95 18.76 21.70
CA LEU A 380 -15.01 19.84 22.04
C LEU A 380 -14.41 20.49 20.77
N TYR A 381 -15.20 20.62 19.71
CA TYR A 381 -14.72 21.09 18.40
C TYR A 381 -14.05 22.47 18.49
N ALA A 382 -14.69 23.44 19.13
CA ALA A 382 -14.18 24.81 19.21
C ALA A 382 -12.91 24.91 20.06
N GLU A 383 -12.82 24.15 21.15
CA GLU A 383 -11.64 24.02 22.00
C GLU A 383 -10.48 23.37 21.24
N ALA A 384 -10.75 22.27 20.53
CA ALA A 384 -9.73 21.55 19.77
C ALA A 384 -9.16 22.40 18.64
N GLN A 385 -10.01 23.13 17.90
CA GLN A 385 -9.57 24.07 16.86
C GLN A 385 -8.65 25.16 17.42
N ARG A 386 -8.98 25.74 18.59
CA ARG A 386 -8.12 26.74 19.24
C ARG A 386 -6.76 26.17 19.62
N TRP A 387 -6.73 24.97 20.21
CA TRP A 387 -5.49 24.28 20.55
C TRP A 387 -4.61 24.01 19.32
N LEU A 388 -5.19 23.52 18.22
CA LEU A 388 -4.45 23.25 16.99
C LEU A 388 -3.89 24.54 16.36
N GLN A 389 -4.60 25.66 16.47
CA GLN A 389 -4.10 26.95 16.01
C GLN A 389 -2.88 27.41 16.84
N MET A 390 -2.93 27.28 18.16
CA MET A 390 -1.79 27.60 19.05
C MET A 390 -0.57 26.71 18.77
N LEU A 391 -0.78 25.39 18.56
CA LEU A 391 0.29 24.47 18.20
C LEU A 391 0.91 24.82 16.84
N ALA A 392 0.11 25.31 15.89
CA ALA A 392 0.60 25.71 14.57
C ALA A 392 1.35 27.05 14.59
N SER A 393 0.99 27.98 15.49
CA SER A 393 1.69 29.27 15.68
C SER A 393 2.98 29.14 16.51
N GLY A 394 3.17 28.04 17.24
CA GLY A 394 4.33 27.80 18.10
C GLY A 394 4.23 28.49 19.46
N GLU A 395 3.01 28.88 19.87
CA GLU A 395 2.71 29.54 21.15
C GLU A 395 2.36 28.54 22.26
N SER A 396 2.92 27.33 22.18
CA SER A 396 2.61 26.19 23.06
C SER A 396 3.54 26.07 24.26
#